data_AF-A0A7V8N1M7-F1
#
_entry.id   AF-A0A7V8N1M7-F1
#
_cell.length_a   1.000
_cell.length_b   1.000
_cell.length_c   1.000
_cell.angle_alpha   90.00
_cell.angle_beta   90.00
_cell.angle_gamma   90.00
#
_symmetry.space_group_name_H-M   'P 1'
#
loop_
_entity.id
_entity.type
_entity.pdbx_description
1 polymer ?
#
loop_
_entity_poly.entity_id
_entity_poly.type
_entity_poly.pdbx_seq_one_letter_code
_entity_poly.pdbx_strand_id
1 'polypeptide(L)'
;MTNEKFLNRLVFLAMMVAVGVVISPLLRVEGFAPMQHLVNVTCAVFLGPWYSLACAVAIGVIRMSLMGIPPLALTGAVFGAFLSGIFYAKTGKIWAAVQGEIIGTGLIGSIVSYPIMTLLYGKSDLTWLFYVPSFCIASTMGGTLAGIMLYAMKKNGVLAKLTKGLGRKND
;
A
#
# COMPACT_ATOMS: atom_id res chain seq x y z
N MET A 1 -18.22 -14.04 -11.36
CA MET A 1 -17.68 -14.18 -9.99
C MET A 1 -18.85 -14.58 -9.11
N THR A 2 -18.74 -15.63 -8.29
CA THR A 2 -19.84 -16.03 -7.40
C THR A 2 -19.99 -15.01 -6.27
N ASN A 3 -21.20 -14.81 -5.75
CA ASN A 3 -21.48 -13.85 -4.67
C ASN A 3 -20.59 -14.09 -3.43
N GLU A 4 -20.30 -15.35 -3.10
CA GLU A 4 -19.41 -15.73 -2.00
C GLU A 4 -17.97 -15.22 -2.18
N LYS A 5 -17.40 -15.39 -3.38
CA LYS A 5 -16.01 -14.95 -3.67
C LYS A 5 -15.90 -13.43 -3.65
N PHE A 6 -16.95 -12.74 -4.12
CA PHE A 6 -17.03 -11.29 -4.03
C PHE A 6 -17.07 -10.83 -2.58
N LEU A 7 -17.93 -11.44 -1.76
CA LEU A 7 -18.02 -11.14 -0.33
C LEU A 7 -16.69 -11.38 0.38
N ASN A 8 -16.00 -12.48 0.10
CA ASN A 8 -14.69 -12.78 0.68
C ASN A 8 -13.63 -11.71 0.35
N ARG A 9 -13.65 -11.15 -0.87
CA ARG A 9 -12.77 -10.03 -1.24
C ARG A 9 -13.08 -8.77 -0.45
N LEU A 10 -14.35 -8.45 -0.26
CA LEU A 10 -14.77 -7.29 0.53
C LEU A 10 -14.40 -7.46 2.01
N VAL A 11 -14.59 -8.66 2.58
CA VAL A 11 -14.19 -8.96 3.96
C VAL A 11 -12.66 -8.84 4.10
N PHE A 12 -11.90 -9.44 3.19
CA PHE A 12 -10.43 -9.34 3.22
C PHE A 12 -9.96 -7.89 3.05
N LEU A 13 -10.60 -7.12 2.17
CA LEU A 13 -10.35 -5.69 2.01
C LEU A 13 -10.61 -4.94 3.33
N ALA A 14 -11.77 -5.14 3.96
CA ALA A 14 -12.13 -4.49 5.21
C ALA A 14 -11.16 -4.85 6.35
N MET A 15 -10.74 -6.11 6.42
CA MET A 15 -9.70 -6.55 7.38
C MET A 15 -8.39 -5.80 7.14
N MET A 16 -7.97 -5.63 5.87
CA MET A 16 -6.73 -4.94 5.55
C MET A 16 -6.81 -3.44 5.83
N VAL A 17 -7.96 -2.82 5.59
CA VAL A 17 -8.23 -1.44 6.00
C VAL A 17 -8.14 -1.32 7.51
N ALA A 18 -8.78 -2.21 8.28
CA ALA A 18 -8.73 -2.20 9.73
C ALA A 18 -7.30 -2.35 10.27
N VAL A 19 -6.53 -3.30 9.73
CA VAL A 19 -5.11 -3.49 10.08
C VAL A 19 -4.31 -2.22 9.77
N GLY A 20 -4.48 -1.64 8.58
CA GLY A 20 -3.81 -0.41 8.18
C GLY A 20 -4.13 0.77 9.10
N VAL A 21 -5.40 0.93 9.49
CA VAL A 21 -5.84 2.02 10.38
C VAL A 21 -5.35 1.80 11.81
N VAL A 22 -5.54 0.62 12.40
CA VAL A 22 -5.22 0.37 13.82
C VAL A 22 -3.72 0.37 14.08
N ILE A 23 -2.90 -0.10 13.14
CA ILE A 23 -1.44 -0.13 13.31
C ILE A 23 -0.82 1.26 13.07
N SER A 24 -1.52 2.14 12.37
CA SER A 24 -1.02 3.47 12.00
C SER A 24 -0.53 4.33 13.17
N PRO A 25 -1.16 4.38 14.35
CA PRO A 25 -0.65 5.14 15.50
C PRO A 25 0.53 4.46 16.19
N LEU A 26 0.60 3.12 16.16
CA LEU A 26 1.58 2.33 16.92
C LEU A 26 2.99 2.35 16.31
N LEU A 27 3.08 2.50 14.98
CA LEU A 27 4.34 2.40 14.23
C LEU A 27 4.59 3.60 13.30
N ARG A 28 3.97 4.75 13.60
CA ARG A 28 4.21 5.98 12.84
C ARG A 28 5.43 6.72 13.38
N VAL A 29 6.51 6.62 12.63
CA VAL A 29 7.57 7.63 12.64
C VAL A 29 7.26 8.58 11.48
N GLU A 30 7.34 9.90 11.68
CA GLU A 30 7.13 10.85 10.59
C GLU A 30 8.11 10.55 9.44
N GLY A 31 7.57 10.34 8.23
CA GLY A 31 8.38 9.95 7.05
C GLY A 31 8.74 8.45 6.96
N PHE A 32 8.35 7.64 7.94
CA PHE A 32 8.60 6.18 7.97
C PHE A 32 7.29 5.45 8.34
N ALA A 33 6.53 5.02 7.32
CA ALA A 33 5.29 4.27 7.51
C ALA A 33 5.42 2.82 6.99
N PRO A 34 6.31 1.98 7.55
CA PRO A 34 6.64 0.65 7.04
C PRO A 34 5.41 -0.25 6.87
N MET A 35 4.42 -0.11 7.76
CA MET A 35 3.21 -0.93 7.73
C MET A 35 2.23 -0.54 6.63
N GLN A 36 2.23 0.73 6.18
CA GLN A 36 1.39 1.15 5.05
C GLN A 36 1.86 0.47 3.76
N HIS A 37 3.17 0.49 3.50
CA HIS A 37 3.77 -0.16 2.35
C HIS A 37 3.52 -1.68 2.37
N LEU A 38 3.56 -2.29 3.57
CA LEU A 38 3.24 -3.71 3.74
C LEU A 38 1.79 -4.02 3.35
N VAL A 39 0.83 -3.26 3.86
CA VAL A 39 -0.60 -3.43 3.52
C VAL A 39 -0.83 -3.21 2.03
N ASN A 40 -0.22 -2.18 1.44
CA ASN A 40 -0.34 -1.88 0.01
C ASN A 40 0.11 -3.05 -0.87
N VAL A 41 1.34 -3.56 -0.67
CA VAL A 41 1.89 -4.68 -1.44
C VAL A 41 1.09 -5.96 -1.21
N THR A 42 0.68 -6.20 0.04
CA THR A 42 -0.13 -7.38 0.40
C THR A 42 -1.49 -7.35 -0.30
N CYS A 43 -2.23 -6.24 -0.20
CA CYS A 43 -3.49 -6.06 -0.92
C CYS A 43 -3.31 -6.13 -2.44
N ALA A 44 -2.24 -5.55 -2.97
CA ALA A 44 -1.92 -5.61 -4.39
C ALA A 44 -1.75 -7.05 -4.89
N VAL A 45 -1.08 -7.91 -4.11
CA VAL A 45 -0.87 -9.33 -4.44
C VAL A 45 -2.16 -10.13 -4.28
N PHE A 46 -2.91 -9.95 -3.19
CA PHE A 46 -4.10 -10.76 -2.90
C PHE A 46 -5.37 -10.34 -3.64
N LEU A 47 -5.58 -9.04 -3.88
CA LEU A 47 -6.83 -8.50 -4.42
C LEU A 47 -6.66 -7.81 -5.78
N GLY A 48 -5.44 -7.38 -6.13
CA GLY A 48 -5.16 -6.68 -7.39
C GLY A 48 -5.33 -5.17 -7.33
N PRO A 49 -5.10 -4.47 -8.47
CA PRO A 49 -4.88 -3.02 -8.51
C PRO A 49 -6.06 -2.18 -8.02
N TRP A 50 -7.29 -2.55 -8.39
CA TRP A 50 -8.47 -1.75 -8.02
C TRP A 50 -8.83 -1.87 -6.54
N TYR A 51 -8.71 -3.08 -5.99
CA TYR A 51 -8.97 -3.31 -4.58
C TYR A 51 -7.83 -2.80 -3.70
N SER A 52 -6.57 -2.88 -4.13
CA SER A 52 -5.45 -2.27 -3.41
C SER A 52 -5.55 -0.74 -3.40
N LEU A 53 -5.94 -0.13 -4.51
CA LEU A 53 -6.25 1.29 -4.58
C LEU A 53 -7.38 1.66 -3.61
N ALA A 54 -8.50 0.94 -3.65
CA ALA A 54 -9.62 1.17 -2.74
C ALA A 54 -9.20 1.02 -1.26
N CYS A 55 -8.33 0.05 -0.95
CA CYS A 55 -7.77 -0.14 0.38
C CYS A 55 -6.96 1.08 0.84
N ALA A 56 -6.03 1.55 0.00
CA ALA A 56 -5.18 2.70 0.31
C ALA A 56 -6.00 3.98 0.50
N VAL A 57 -7.00 4.21 -0.36
CA VAL A 57 -7.92 5.34 -0.24
C VAL A 57 -8.74 5.25 1.06
N ALA A 58 -9.34 4.10 1.36
CA ALA A 58 -10.13 3.92 2.56
C ALA A 58 -9.30 4.15 3.84
N ILE A 59 -8.09 3.58 3.90
CA ILE A 59 -7.16 3.80 5.02
C ILE A 59 -6.83 5.30 5.14
N GLY A 60 -6.47 5.96 4.04
CA GLY A 60 -6.11 7.37 4.09
C GLY A 60 -7.26 8.29 4.50
N VAL A 61 -8.47 8.06 3.99
CA VAL A 61 -9.69 8.81 4.38
C VAL A 61 -9.99 8.64 5.87
N ILE A 62 -9.92 7.41 6.39
CA ILE A 62 -10.15 7.13 7.82
C ILE A 62 -9.08 7.82 8.67
N ARG A 63 -7.80 7.74 8.26
CA ARG A 63 -6.68 8.38 8.96
C ARG A 63 -6.79 9.91 8.98
N MET A 64 -7.23 10.52 7.88
CA MET A 64 -7.44 11.96 7.80
C MET A 64 -8.60 12.41 8.68
N SER A 65 -9.73 11.69 8.63
CA SER A 65 -10.96 12.07 9.33
C SER A 65 -10.93 11.80 10.83
N LEU A 66 -10.39 10.65 11.26
CA LEU A 66 -10.44 10.21 12.66
C LEU A 66 -9.16 10.45 13.45
N MET A 67 -8.01 10.56 12.77
CA MET A 67 -6.70 10.65 13.43
C MET A 67 -5.97 11.98 13.14
N GLY A 68 -6.59 12.90 12.39
CA GLY A 68 -6.00 14.20 12.06
C GLY A 68 -4.70 14.10 11.24
N ILE A 69 -4.50 12.99 10.54
CA ILE A 69 -3.27 12.70 9.80
C ILE A 69 -3.28 13.52 8.50
N PRO A 70 -2.20 14.28 8.19
CA PRO A 70 -2.14 15.05 6.95
C PRO A 70 -2.25 14.15 5.71
N PRO A 71 -2.82 14.67 4.60
CA PRO A 71 -3.06 13.93 3.35
C PRO A 71 -1.77 13.45 2.66
N LEU A 72 -0.61 13.90 3.13
CA LEU A 72 0.71 13.47 2.66
C LEU A 72 0.88 11.95 2.59
N ALA A 73 0.32 11.21 3.56
CA ALA A 73 0.41 9.75 3.55
C ALA A 73 -0.54 9.09 2.53
N LEU A 74 -1.63 9.77 2.18
CA LEU A 74 -2.64 9.27 1.24
C LEU A 74 -2.13 9.36 -0.21
N THR A 75 -1.52 10.49 -0.57
CA THR A 75 -1.06 10.75 -1.93
C THR A 75 -0.03 9.73 -2.39
N GLY A 76 0.97 9.44 -1.56
CA GLY A 76 1.95 8.41 -1.87
C GLY A 76 1.37 6.99 -1.88
N ALA A 77 0.56 6.65 -0.87
CA ALA A 77 0.02 5.29 -0.72
C ALA A 77 -0.90 4.87 -1.88
N VAL A 78 -1.63 5.82 -2.47
CA VAL A 78 -2.52 5.56 -3.62
C VAL A 78 -1.72 5.11 -4.84
N PHE A 79 -0.64 5.81 -5.19
CA PHE A 79 0.20 5.44 -6.33
C PHE A 79 0.96 4.14 -6.08
N GLY A 80 1.51 3.93 -4.88
CA GLY A 80 2.16 2.67 -4.50
C GLY A 80 1.23 1.48 -4.62
N ALA A 81 0.08 1.52 -3.94
CA ALA A 81 -0.89 0.42 -3.94
C ALA A 81 -1.38 0.07 -5.35
N PHE A 82 -1.62 1.09 -6.19
CA PHE A 82 -2.09 0.90 -7.56
C PHE A 82 -1.00 0.31 -8.46
N LEU A 83 0.21 0.89 -8.45
CA LEU A 83 1.33 0.41 -9.27
C LEU A 83 1.81 -0.98 -8.83
N SER A 84 1.88 -1.27 -7.53
CA SER A 84 2.12 -2.63 -7.04
C SER A 84 1.11 -3.62 -7.59
N GLY A 85 -0.17 -3.24 -7.63
CA GLY A 85 -1.23 -4.07 -8.16
C GLY A 85 -1.10 -4.31 -9.66
N ILE A 86 -0.78 -3.27 -10.44
CA ILE A 86 -0.56 -3.38 -11.89
C ILE A 86 0.66 -4.24 -12.18
N PHE A 87 1.80 -3.97 -11.53
CA PHE A 87 3.05 -4.66 -11.80
C PHE A 87 2.94 -6.14 -11.45
N TYR A 88 2.29 -6.46 -10.33
CA TYR A 88 2.00 -7.85 -10.00
C TYR A 88 1.03 -8.49 -10.99
N ALA A 89 -0.06 -7.80 -11.36
CA ALA A 89 -1.03 -8.34 -12.32
C ALA A 89 -0.42 -8.60 -13.70
N LYS A 90 0.55 -7.80 -14.13
CA LYS A 90 1.23 -7.99 -15.42
C LYS A 90 2.30 -9.09 -15.41
N THR A 91 2.92 -9.35 -14.26
CA THR A 91 4.12 -10.21 -14.20
C THR A 91 3.95 -11.49 -13.39
N GLY A 92 2.91 -11.59 -12.56
CA GLY A 92 2.70 -12.67 -11.59
C GLY A 92 3.76 -12.77 -10.48
N LYS A 93 4.69 -11.80 -10.42
CA LYS A 93 5.90 -11.88 -9.59
C LYS A 93 5.81 -10.93 -8.39
N ILE A 94 6.02 -11.46 -7.19
CA ILE A 94 5.97 -10.69 -5.92
C ILE A 94 6.98 -9.53 -5.95
N TRP A 95 8.19 -9.74 -6.46
CA TRP A 95 9.19 -8.67 -6.58
C TRP A 95 8.70 -7.50 -7.44
N ALA A 96 7.85 -7.73 -8.44
CA ALA A 96 7.29 -6.67 -9.26
C ALA A 96 6.28 -5.82 -8.46
N ALA A 97 5.52 -6.43 -7.55
CA ALA A 97 4.66 -5.71 -6.61
C ALA A 97 5.49 -4.78 -5.71
N VAL A 98 6.63 -5.26 -5.20
CA VAL A 98 7.56 -4.47 -4.38
C VAL A 98 8.13 -3.29 -5.16
N GLN A 99 8.56 -3.51 -6.41
CA GLN A 99 9.03 -2.42 -7.27
C GLN A 99 7.95 -1.38 -7.54
N GLY A 100 6.69 -1.82 -7.74
CA GLY A 100 5.56 -0.91 -7.87
C GLY A 100 5.35 0.00 -6.66
N GLU A 101 5.63 -0.49 -5.45
CA GLU A 101 5.52 0.29 -4.21
C GLU A 101 6.65 1.31 -4.09
N ILE A 102 7.88 0.91 -4.43
CA ILE A 102 9.06 1.78 -4.42
C ILE A 102 8.91 2.91 -5.44
N ILE A 103 8.46 2.58 -6.66
CA ILE A 103 8.24 3.58 -7.72
C ILE A 103 7.01 4.43 -7.38
N GLY A 104 5.91 3.82 -6.97
CA GLY A 104 4.65 4.50 -6.72
C GLY A 104 4.67 5.37 -5.49
N THR A 105 5.04 4.86 -4.32
CA THR A 105 5.08 5.65 -3.10
C THR A 105 6.41 6.41 -2.95
N GLY A 106 7.53 5.75 -3.26
CA GLY A 106 8.87 6.32 -3.07
C GLY A 106 9.21 7.45 -4.04
N LEU A 107 8.96 7.28 -5.34
CA LEU A 107 9.29 8.28 -6.36
C LEU A 107 8.08 9.17 -6.72
N ILE A 108 7.02 8.59 -7.26
CA ILE A 108 5.87 9.37 -7.75
C ILE A 108 5.15 10.03 -6.56
N GLY A 109 4.91 9.24 -5.53
CA GLY A 109 4.24 9.65 -4.32
C GLY A 109 4.93 10.81 -3.62
N SER A 110 6.25 10.79 -3.50
CA SER A 110 7.02 11.85 -2.86
C SER A 110 7.03 13.14 -3.69
N ILE A 111 7.14 13.04 -5.01
CA ILE A 111 7.10 14.20 -5.92
C ILE A 111 5.72 14.87 -5.88
N VAL A 112 4.64 14.08 -5.96
CA VAL A 112 3.25 14.61 -5.94
C VAL A 112 2.86 15.11 -4.55
N SER A 113 3.43 14.53 -3.51
CA SER A 113 3.22 14.96 -2.12
C SER A 113 3.75 16.35 -1.80
N TYR A 114 4.83 16.78 -2.46
CA TYR A 114 5.44 18.09 -2.25
C TYR A 114 4.50 19.27 -2.54
N PRO A 115 3.90 19.41 -3.75
CA PRO A 115 2.97 20.51 -4.03
C PRO A 115 1.72 20.45 -3.13
N ILE A 116 1.28 19.25 -2.75
CA ILE A 116 0.11 19.08 -1.88
C ILE A 116 0.40 19.61 -0.46
N MET A 117 1.59 19.36 0.08
CA MET A 117 1.98 19.90 1.40
C MET A 117 2.23 21.40 1.39
N THR A 118 2.85 21.93 0.34
CA THR A 118 3.18 23.35 0.25
C THR A 118 1.96 24.21 -0.06
N LEU A 119 1.06 23.78 -0.97
CA LEU A 119 -0.13 24.55 -1.36
C LEU A 119 -1.32 24.37 -0.41
N LEU A 120 -1.59 23.16 0.08
CA LEU A 120 -2.80 22.88 0.87
C LEU A 120 -2.55 22.90 2.39
N TYR A 121 -1.32 22.64 2.83
CA TYR A 121 -0.99 22.52 4.26
C TYR A 121 -0.09 23.64 4.79
N GLY A 122 0.40 24.54 3.93
CA GLY A 122 1.13 25.74 4.31
C GLY A 122 2.51 25.51 4.94
N LYS A 123 3.05 24.29 4.89
CA LYS A 123 4.41 23.98 5.37
C LYS A 123 5.43 24.24 4.25
N SER A 124 5.99 25.44 4.22
CA SER A 124 7.01 25.88 3.26
C SER A 124 8.45 25.43 3.58
N ASP A 125 8.70 24.96 4.80
CA ASP A 125 10.07 24.72 5.29
C ASP A 125 10.66 23.33 4.92
N LEU A 126 9.88 22.46 4.29
CA LEU A 126 10.30 21.09 3.97
C LEU A 126 10.43 20.89 2.45
N THR A 127 11.68 20.95 1.98
CA THR A 127 12.06 20.77 0.56
C THR A 127 11.81 19.33 0.10
N TRP A 128 11.54 19.13 -1.20
CA TRP A 128 11.43 17.81 -1.84
C TRP A 128 12.58 16.85 -1.50
N LEU A 129 13.79 17.40 -1.32
CA LEU A 129 15.01 16.70 -0.91
C LEU A 129 14.92 16.02 0.47
N PHE A 130 14.01 16.44 1.35
CA PHE A 130 13.77 15.77 2.63
C PHE A 130 12.76 14.63 2.49
N TYR A 131 11.69 14.82 1.72
CA TYR A 131 10.63 13.83 1.58
C TYR A 131 11.01 12.64 0.68
N VAL A 132 11.69 12.90 -0.44
CA VAL A 132 12.02 11.85 -1.42
C VAL A 132 12.91 10.76 -0.82
N PRO A 133 14.04 11.06 -0.12
CA PRO A 133 14.87 10.02 0.48
C PRO A 133 14.12 9.23 1.55
N SER A 134 13.38 9.89 2.44
CA SER A 134 12.63 9.22 3.50
C SER A 134 11.56 8.28 2.95
N PHE A 135 10.79 8.72 1.94
CA PHE A 135 9.76 7.89 1.31
C PHE A 135 10.35 6.72 0.53
N CYS A 136 11.47 6.93 -0.17
CA CYS A 136 12.19 5.86 -0.87
C CYS A 136 12.70 4.80 0.11
N ILE A 137 13.32 5.21 1.23
CA ILE A 137 13.83 4.27 2.23
C ILE A 137 12.66 3.53 2.90
N ALA A 138 11.61 4.26 3.33
CA ALA A 138 10.45 3.67 3.97
C ALA A 138 9.71 2.67 3.06
N SER A 139 9.48 3.03 1.79
CA SER A 139 8.83 2.16 0.80
C SER A 139 9.68 0.95 0.45
N THR A 140 11.00 1.11 0.35
CA THR A 140 11.93 -0.01 0.12
C THR A 140 11.92 -0.98 1.29
N MET A 141 12.01 -0.48 2.53
CA MET A 141 11.99 -1.32 3.72
C MET A 141 10.66 -2.04 3.90
N GLY A 142 9.54 -1.30 3.85
CA GLY A 142 8.21 -1.87 4.03
C GLY A 142 7.82 -2.81 2.88
N GLY A 143 8.16 -2.45 1.64
CA GLY A 143 7.95 -3.28 0.45
C GLY A 143 8.78 -4.57 0.49
N THR A 144 10.05 -4.48 0.92
CA THR A 144 10.91 -5.67 1.07
C THR A 144 10.38 -6.60 2.16
N LEU A 145 9.95 -6.06 3.30
CA LEU A 145 9.34 -6.84 4.38
C LEU A 145 8.07 -7.56 3.92
N ALA A 146 7.21 -6.87 3.17
CA ALA A 146 6.03 -7.46 2.54
C ALA A 146 6.42 -8.57 1.56
N GLY A 147 7.45 -8.33 0.75
CA GLY A 147 8.02 -9.31 -0.16
C GLY A 147 8.45 -10.59 0.56
N ILE A 148 9.26 -10.46 1.61
CA ILE A 148 9.74 -11.60 2.42
C ILE A 148 8.56 -12.40 2.98
N MET A 149 7.58 -11.71 3.58
CA MET A 149 6.36 -12.33 4.12
C MET A 149 5.61 -13.10 3.02
N LEU A 150 5.37 -12.47 1.87
CA LEU A 150 4.64 -13.08 0.75
C LEU A 150 5.41 -14.25 0.11
N TYR A 151 6.74 -14.17 0.04
CA TYR A 151 7.57 -15.29 -0.42
C TYR A 151 7.52 -16.46 0.56
N ALA A 152 7.54 -16.22 1.87
CA ALA A 152 7.35 -17.26 2.88
C ALA A 152 5.96 -17.92 2.75
N MET A 153 4.90 -17.12 2.56
CA MET A 153 3.54 -17.64 2.32
C MET A 153 3.44 -18.43 1.00
N LYS A 154 4.18 -18.01 -0.04
CA LYS A 154 4.25 -18.72 -1.32
C LYS A 154 4.91 -20.08 -1.15
N LYS A 155 6.04 -20.13 -0.45
CA LYS A 155 6.79 -21.38 -0.18
C LYS A 155 5.95 -22.40 0.59
N ASN A 156 5.13 -21.94 1.53
CA ASN A 156 4.26 -22.79 2.35
C ASN A 156 2.90 -23.12 1.69
N GLY A 157 2.66 -22.71 0.44
CA GLY A 157 1.40 -22.96 -0.28
C GLY A 157 0.19 -22.15 0.21
N VAL A 158 0.34 -21.38 1.30
CA VAL A 158 -0.71 -20.53 1.89
C VAL A 158 -1.16 -19.46 0.90
N LEU A 159 -0.22 -18.86 0.17
CA LEU A 159 -0.53 -17.81 -0.81
C LEU A 159 -1.53 -18.30 -1.87
N ALA A 160 -1.26 -19.47 -2.47
CA ALA A 160 -2.11 -20.05 -3.51
C ALA A 160 -3.50 -20.46 -2.97
N LYS A 161 -3.55 -20.96 -1.72
CA LYS A 161 -4.81 -21.32 -1.06
C LYS A 161 -5.70 -20.10 -0.84
N LEU A 162 -5.12 -19.01 -0.32
CA LEU A 162 -5.85 -17.77 -0.05
C LEU A 162 -6.26 -17.05 -1.34
N THR A 163 -5.38 -16.95 -2.35
CA THR A 163 -5.76 -16.32 -3.63
C THR A 163 -6.87 -17.08 -4.36
N LYS A 164 -6.86 -18.42 -4.30
CA LYS A 164 -7.94 -19.26 -4.83
C LYS A 164 -9.27 -19.03 -4.10
N GLY A 165 -9.24 -18.92 -2.76
CA GLY A 165 -10.40 -18.59 -1.93
C GLY A 165 -11.00 -17.20 -2.24
N LEU A 166 -10.13 -16.25 -2.58
CA LEU A 166 -10.52 -14.92 -3.06
C LEU A 166 -10.92 -14.91 -4.55
N GLY A 167 -10.87 -16.04 -5.24
CA GLY A 167 -11.27 -16.15 -6.65
C GLY A 167 -10.41 -15.35 -7.61
N ARG A 168 -9.19 -14.97 -7.21
CA ARG A 168 -8.24 -14.30 -8.11
C ARG A 168 -7.66 -15.37 -9.02
N LYS A 169 -7.81 -15.20 -10.34
CA LYS A 169 -7.13 -16.09 -11.31
C LYS A 169 -5.63 -15.92 -11.06
N ASN A 170 -4.96 -17.04 -10.80
CA ASN A 170 -3.52 -17.11 -10.92
C ASN A 170 -3.28 -17.08 -12.43
N ASP A 171 -2.83 -15.94 -12.94
CA ASP A 171 -2.31 -15.85 -14.30
C ASP A 171 -0.90 -16.47 -14.33
#